data_AF-A0AA39H6X0-F1
#
_entry.id   AF-A0AA39H6X0-F1
#
_cell.length_a   1.000
_cell.length_b   1.000
_cell.length_c   1.000
_cell.angle_alpha   90.00
_cell.angle_beta   90.00
_cell.angle_gamma   90.00
#
_symmetry.space_group_name_H-M   'P 1'
#
loop_
_entity.id
_entity.type
_entity.pdbx_description
1 polymer ?
#
loop_
_entity_poly.entity_id
_entity_poly.type
_entity_poly.pdbx_seq_one_letter_code
_entity_poly.pdbx_strand_id
1 'polypeptide(L)'
;MRHWGTQSRTGGKQASPDASKVVVLAANIDQLYVLFNDDITEEKNVRQLISNLVDYSNYIGMNLPRPIFISLNIDEADEFFEQIEVDLTNVVLYVDTKEDSASHNILKQLERKYLVPTQHISTELEACPHELYYDLNKKINLKCGGKNRNNEHSSIPNDTLVVAFQMVVTPKPRKGEADPAIPNVVSFAFNALKVKSDFVSDYAFEAATSLSIQNIGDYIKHILGMFKKNRGFLPEKIIFIRSHVIESLEQQIILDTEVPRIRDACQQFSPEYSPQLAVVNFETNKKFNMYDLLQPPWKYDKFMVVGLPMTPPRIGEFVILRKDFNQSSKNSCAILLNEVDNFFDDGLCTPLAQIISEMCTIAQTGCSKNFPEPVHQAAGYGRRGKRLLEMFKKDNKMSDYMSKTTQQIDWQKITEKLALADTIFAERQIIC
;
A
#
# COMPACT_ATOMS: atom_id res chain seq x y z
N MET A 1 9.26 23.87 -40.50
CA MET A 1 8.83 25.17 -39.93
C MET A 1 7.32 25.13 -39.71
N ARG A 2 6.88 24.98 -38.46
CA ARG A 2 5.50 25.28 -38.05
C ARG A 2 5.61 26.31 -36.93
N HIS A 3 5.13 27.51 -37.22
CA HIS A 3 5.12 28.64 -36.28
C HIS A 3 4.24 28.29 -35.08
N TRP A 4 4.83 28.30 -33.89
CA TRP A 4 4.10 28.43 -32.64
C TRP A 4 3.92 29.93 -32.39
N GLY A 5 2.67 30.38 -32.47
CA GLY A 5 2.30 31.74 -32.13
C GLY A 5 2.51 32.01 -30.65
N THR A 6 3.24 33.08 -30.36
CA THR A 6 3.36 33.71 -29.05
C THR A 6 2.00 34.24 -28.61
N GLN A 7 1.39 33.62 -27.60
CA GLN A 7 0.33 34.27 -26.83
C GLN A 7 0.94 34.98 -25.63
N SER A 8 0.71 36.29 -25.60
CA SER A 8 1.12 37.24 -24.60
C SER A 8 0.46 36.99 -23.25
N ARG A 9 1.24 37.15 -22.18
CA ARG A 9 0.79 37.28 -20.79
C ARG A 9 -0.18 38.45 -20.68
N THR A 10 -1.44 38.16 -20.39
CA THR A 10 -2.37 39.10 -19.74
C THR A 10 -3.09 38.36 -18.63
N GLY A 11 -3.28 39.03 -17.48
CA GLY A 11 -3.68 38.44 -16.20
C GLY A 11 -4.93 37.57 -16.30
N GLY A 12 -4.74 36.26 -16.15
CA GLY A 12 -5.82 35.31 -16.00
C GLY A 12 -6.26 35.24 -14.55
N LYS A 13 -7.56 35.46 -14.30
CA LYS A 13 -8.23 34.96 -13.09
C LYS A 13 -7.79 33.51 -12.89
N GLN A 14 -7.31 33.15 -11.69
CA GLN A 14 -7.03 31.75 -11.33
C GLN A 14 -8.26 30.93 -11.70
N ALA A 15 -8.12 30.05 -12.70
CA ALA A 15 -9.18 29.15 -13.08
C ALA A 15 -9.52 28.30 -11.86
N SER A 16 -10.81 28.14 -11.55
CA SER A 16 -11.24 27.21 -10.50
C SER A 16 -10.67 25.82 -10.79
N PRO A 17 -10.21 25.08 -9.78
CA PRO A 17 -9.76 23.71 -9.96
C PRO A 17 -10.84 22.88 -10.64
N ASP A 18 -10.42 21.99 -11.55
CA ASP A 18 -11.27 20.89 -12.00
C ASP A 18 -11.79 20.17 -10.75
N ALA A 19 -13.10 20.00 -10.63
CA ALA A 19 -13.73 19.36 -9.49
C ALA A 19 -13.17 17.95 -9.23
N SER A 20 -12.63 17.29 -10.27
CA SER A 20 -11.94 15.98 -10.13
C SER A 20 -10.59 16.04 -9.40
N LYS A 21 -10.03 17.24 -9.21
CA LYS A 21 -8.72 17.48 -8.60
C LYS A 21 -8.80 18.02 -7.17
N VAL A 22 -9.97 18.45 -6.71
CA VAL A 22 -10.15 18.92 -5.33
C VAL A 22 -10.18 17.73 -4.37
N VAL A 23 -9.53 17.86 -3.22
CA VAL A 23 -9.60 16.82 -2.17
C VAL A 23 -11.00 16.76 -1.56
N VAL A 24 -11.46 15.57 -1.19
CA VAL A 24 -12.79 15.38 -0.58
C VAL A 24 -12.80 15.78 0.88
N LEU A 25 -11.72 15.45 1.59
CA LEU A 25 -11.47 15.87 2.96
C LEU A 25 -10.03 16.34 3.03
N ALA A 26 -9.82 17.61 3.37
CA ALA A 26 -8.50 18.11 3.66
C ALA A 26 -8.05 17.62 5.04
N ALA A 27 -6.80 17.18 5.14
CA ALA A 27 -6.18 16.89 6.41
C ALA A 27 -6.06 18.16 7.26
N ASN A 28 -6.20 18.00 8.58
CA ASN A 28 -5.83 19.06 9.51
C ASN A 28 -4.34 18.99 9.79
N ILE A 29 -3.59 19.98 9.33
CA ILE A 29 -2.13 20.07 9.51
C ILE A 29 -1.85 21.36 10.28
N ASP A 30 -1.35 21.21 11.50
CA ASP A 30 -1.11 22.35 12.41
C ASP A 30 0.31 22.89 12.24
N GLN A 31 1.30 22.00 12.10
CA GLN A 31 2.70 22.37 11.88
C GLN A 31 3.28 21.66 10.65
N LEU A 32 4.01 22.44 9.86
CA LEU A 32 4.73 21.97 8.67
C LEU A 32 6.22 22.28 8.84
N TYR A 33 7.02 21.25 9.10
CA TYR A 33 8.47 21.36 9.18
C TYR A 33 9.08 21.00 7.83
N VAL A 34 10.08 21.77 7.41
CA VAL A 34 10.85 21.53 6.18
C VAL A 34 12.31 21.42 6.57
N LEU A 35 12.81 20.19 6.49
CA LEU A 35 14.21 19.85 6.71
C LEU A 35 14.93 19.82 5.36
N PHE A 36 16.13 20.38 5.31
CA PHE A 36 17.01 20.36 4.15
C PHE A 36 18.46 20.48 4.61
N ASN A 37 19.41 20.10 3.76
CA ASN A 37 20.83 20.28 4.02
C ASN A 37 21.37 21.42 3.15
N ASP A 38 21.80 22.53 3.76
CA ASP A 38 22.33 23.72 3.08
C ASP A 38 23.69 23.49 2.40
N ASP A 39 24.44 22.46 2.80
CA ASP A 39 25.65 22.03 2.09
C ASP A 39 25.34 21.41 0.72
N ILE A 40 24.11 20.90 0.54
CA ILE A 40 23.70 20.14 -0.66
C ILE A 40 22.70 20.92 -1.51
N THR A 41 21.78 21.64 -0.87
CA THR A 41 20.70 22.38 -1.54
C THR A 41 20.62 23.82 -1.04
N GLU A 42 20.64 24.78 -1.96
CA GLU A 42 20.40 26.18 -1.62
C GLU A 42 19.00 26.40 -1.03
N GLU A 43 18.94 27.02 0.16
CA GLU A 43 17.69 27.33 0.86
C GLU A 43 16.67 28.08 -0.01
N LYS A 44 17.15 28.96 -0.90
CA LYS A 44 16.29 29.71 -1.83
C LYS A 44 15.46 28.79 -2.73
N ASN A 45 16.07 27.71 -3.23
CA ASN A 45 15.40 26.74 -4.11
C ASN A 45 14.40 25.91 -3.28
N VAL A 46 14.80 25.48 -2.08
CA VAL A 46 13.88 24.80 -1.14
C VAL A 46 12.65 25.66 -0.85
N ARG A 47 12.84 26.94 -0.55
CA ARG A 47 11.74 27.87 -0.28
C ARG A 47 10.82 28.06 -1.50
N GLN A 48 11.37 28.14 -2.70
CA GLN A 48 10.59 28.29 -3.92
C GLN A 48 9.76 27.02 -4.22
N LEU A 49 10.38 25.85 -4.13
CA LEU A 49 9.73 24.55 -4.27
C LEU A 49 8.55 24.39 -3.28
N ILE A 50 8.80 24.68 -2.00
CA ILE A 50 7.78 24.56 -0.96
C ILE A 50 6.67 25.61 -1.15
N SER A 51 7.00 26.83 -1.58
CA SER A 51 5.97 27.83 -1.92
C SER A 51 5.04 27.31 -3.02
N ASN A 52 5.60 26.74 -4.09
CA ASN A 52 4.82 26.16 -5.17
C ASN A 52 3.93 24.99 -4.70
N LEU A 53 4.46 24.16 -3.79
CA LEU A 53 3.71 23.06 -3.19
C LEU A 53 2.52 23.56 -2.37
N VAL A 54 2.73 24.58 -1.52
CA VAL A 54 1.70 25.22 -0.69
C VAL A 54 0.64 25.90 -1.56
N ASP A 55 1.05 26.65 -2.58
CA ASP A 55 0.12 27.29 -3.51
C ASP A 55 -0.74 26.25 -4.24
N TYR A 56 -0.14 25.14 -4.67
CA TYR A 56 -0.87 24.05 -5.31
C TYR A 56 -1.79 23.29 -4.33
N SER A 57 -1.35 23.12 -3.08
CA SER A 57 -2.15 22.54 -2.02
C SER A 57 -3.44 23.33 -1.82
N ASN A 58 -3.31 24.66 -1.68
CA ASN A 58 -4.45 25.57 -1.53
C ASN A 58 -5.38 25.51 -2.76
N TYR A 59 -4.80 25.42 -3.95
CA TYR A 59 -5.54 25.25 -5.20
C TYR A 59 -6.40 23.99 -5.23
N ILE A 60 -5.95 22.87 -4.63
CA ILE A 60 -6.73 21.62 -4.55
C ILE A 60 -7.61 21.53 -3.29
N GLY A 61 -7.71 22.60 -2.50
CA GLY A 61 -8.54 22.65 -1.30
C GLY A 61 -7.91 22.05 -0.05
N MET A 62 -6.59 21.84 -0.04
CA MET A 62 -5.83 21.42 1.15
C MET A 62 -5.05 22.62 1.69
N ASN A 63 -5.28 23.01 2.94
CA ASN A 63 -4.57 24.14 3.55
C ASN A 63 -3.30 23.62 4.23
N LEU A 64 -2.14 24.00 3.72
CA LEU A 64 -0.86 23.79 4.42
C LEU A 64 -0.52 25.02 5.26
N PRO A 65 -0.10 24.85 6.53
CA PRO A 65 0.30 25.97 7.37
C PRO A 65 1.62 26.58 6.88
N ARG A 66 2.00 27.70 7.47
CA ARG A 66 3.28 28.36 7.15
C ARG A 66 4.44 27.40 7.45
N PRO A 67 5.32 27.09 6.49
CA PRO A 67 6.42 26.16 6.73
C PRO A 67 7.49 26.74 7.66
N ILE A 68 7.99 25.89 8.57
CA ILE A 68 9.15 26.14 9.44
C ILE A 68 10.36 25.45 8.80
N PHE A 69 11.33 26.25 8.34
CA PHE A 69 12.52 25.76 7.64
C PHE A 69 13.66 25.54 8.63
N ILE A 70 14.29 24.37 8.55
CA ILE A 70 15.38 23.98 9.43
C ILE A 70 16.48 23.37 8.55
N SER A 71 17.67 23.95 8.60
CA SER A 71 18.84 23.36 7.96
C SER A 71 19.47 22.34 8.90
N LEU A 72 19.54 21.09 8.48
CA LEU A 72 20.22 20.01 9.18
C LEU A 72 20.59 18.88 8.21
N ASN A 73 21.61 18.11 8.55
CA ASN A 73 21.86 16.84 7.88
C ASN A 73 20.86 15.79 8.39
N ILE A 74 20.28 14.98 7.51
CA ILE A 74 19.31 13.95 7.89
C ILE A 74 19.85 12.95 8.92
N ASP A 75 21.17 12.73 8.94
CA ASP A 75 21.84 11.90 9.95
C ASP A 75 21.75 12.49 11.37
N GLU A 76 21.53 13.80 11.49
CA GLU A 76 21.41 14.55 12.75
C GLU A 76 19.94 14.81 13.13
N ALA A 77 18.99 14.39 12.29
CA ALA A 77 17.57 14.68 12.47
C ALA A 77 16.95 13.98 13.69
N ASP A 78 17.59 12.97 14.27
CA ASP A 78 17.08 12.23 15.43
C ASP A 78 16.74 13.17 16.60
N GLU A 79 17.67 14.06 16.97
CA GLU A 79 17.47 15.04 18.06
C GLU A 79 16.33 16.03 17.76
N PHE A 80 16.16 16.39 16.49
CA PHE A 80 15.04 17.24 16.07
C PHE A 80 13.70 16.51 16.25
N PHE A 81 13.60 15.26 15.78
CA PHE A 81 12.37 14.50 15.91
C PHE A 81 12.03 14.17 17.38
N GLU A 82 13.02 14.03 18.27
CA GLU A 82 12.78 13.89 19.73
C GLU A 82 12.04 15.08 20.34
N GLN A 83 12.23 16.28 19.77
CA GLN A 83 11.63 17.51 20.27
C GLN A 83 10.22 17.75 19.71
N ILE A 84 9.83 17.03 18.66
CA ILE A 84 8.49 17.14 18.08
C ILE A 84 7.52 16.36 18.95
N GLU A 85 6.48 17.04 19.44
CA GLU A 85 5.37 16.35 20.10
C GLU A 85 4.72 15.37 19.12
N VAL A 86 4.49 14.15 19.59
CA VAL A 86 3.85 13.09 18.81
C VAL A 86 2.40 13.49 18.55
N ASP A 87 2.20 14.23 17.46
CA ASP A 87 0.91 14.66 16.96
C ASP A 87 0.80 14.32 15.48
N LEU A 88 -0.36 13.77 15.16
CA LEU A 88 -0.78 13.37 13.85
C LEU A 88 -1.11 14.56 12.93
N THR A 89 -1.16 15.79 13.46
CA THR A 89 -1.31 17.05 12.73
C THR A 89 0.03 17.70 12.38
N ASN A 90 1.15 17.18 12.89
CA ASN A 90 2.49 17.60 12.51
C ASN A 90 2.95 16.83 11.27
N VAL A 91 3.61 17.51 10.32
CA VAL A 91 4.21 16.85 9.15
C VAL A 91 5.63 17.36 8.92
N VAL A 92 6.53 16.43 8.58
CA VAL A 92 7.93 16.74 8.24
C VAL A 92 8.18 16.45 6.77
N LEU A 93 8.56 17.48 6.03
CA LEU A 93 9.07 17.35 4.67
C LEU A 93 10.59 17.37 4.73
N TYR A 94 11.24 16.40 4.08
CA TYR A 94 12.68 16.44 3.87
C TYR A 94 12.94 16.69 2.39
N VAL A 95 13.73 17.73 2.10
CA VAL A 95 14.05 18.18 0.74
C VAL A 95 15.53 17.94 0.46
N ASP A 96 15.81 17.20 -0.61
CA ASP A 96 17.16 16.88 -1.06
C ASP A 96 17.28 16.99 -2.58
N THR A 97 18.51 17.05 -3.11
CA THR A 97 18.80 17.12 -4.55
C THR A 97 18.33 15.90 -5.32
N LYS A 98 18.31 14.73 -4.69
CA LYS A 98 17.76 13.49 -5.24
C LYS A 98 17.13 12.69 -4.13
N GLU A 99 16.11 11.92 -4.48
CA GLU A 99 15.68 10.81 -3.62
C GLU A 99 16.76 9.73 -3.63
N ASP A 100 17.84 9.94 -2.87
CA ASP A 100 18.79 8.86 -2.62
C ASP A 100 18.16 7.83 -1.67
N SER A 101 18.60 6.59 -1.78
CA SER A 101 18.04 5.51 -0.97
C SER A 101 18.41 5.63 0.51
N ALA A 102 19.49 6.35 0.86
CA ALA A 102 20.00 6.40 2.22
C ALA A 102 19.18 7.35 3.08
N SER A 103 19.10 8.63 2.69
CA SER A 103 18.29 9.68 3.31
C SER A 103 16.81 9.30 3.35
N HIS A 104 16.27 8.70 2.28
CA HIS A 104 14.90 8.21 2.26
C HIS A 104 14.66 7.14 3.34
N ASN A 105 15.61 6.20 3.50
CA ASN A 105 15.48 5.15 4.50
C ASN A 105 15.56 5.72 5.92
N ILE A 106 16.51 6.64 6.19
CA ILE A 106 16.64 7.33 7.49
C ILE A 106 15.35 8.07 7.84
N LEU A 107 14.81 8.85 6.90
CA LEU A 107 13.54 9.55 7.11
C LEU A 107 12.39 8.59 7.44
N LYS A 108 12.36 7.39 6.83
CA LYS A 108 11.35 6.37 7.12
C LYS A 108 11.55 5.66 8.46
N GLN A 109 12.79 5.56 8.93
CA GLN A 109 13.10 5.10 10.28
C GLN A 109 12.63 6.12 11.31
N LEU A 110 12.91 7.41 11.10
CA LEU A 110 12.45 8.49 11.97
C LEU A 110 10.92 8.59 12.00
N GLU A 111 10.24 8.49 10.84
CA GLU A 111 8.78 8.42 10.75
C GLU A 111 8.21 7.30 11.62
N ARG A 112 8.87 6.13 11.65
CA ARG A 112 8.45 5.01 12.48
C ARG A 112 8.79 5.21 13.96
N LYS A 113 9.98 5.73 14.27
CA LYS A 113 10.47 5.89 15.64
C LYS A 113 9.65 6.92 16.41
N TYR A 114 9.33 8.04 15.75
CA TYR A 114 8.66 9.19 16.36
C TYR A 114 7.19 9.32 16.01
N LEU A 115 6.68 8.48 15.10
CA LEU A 115 5.27 8.47 14.70
C LEU A 115 4.78 9.83 14.17
N VAL A 116 5.66 10.55 13.48
CA VAL A 116 5.36 11.83 12.80
C VAL A 116 5.33 11.59 11.28
N PRO A 117 4.23 11.93 10.58
CA PRO A 117 4.14 11.79 9.12
C PRO A 117 5.30 12.46 8.38
N THR A 118 5.96 11.74 7.46
CA THR A 118 7.06 12.29 6.67
C THR A 118 6.87 12.14 5.17
N GLN A 119 7.44 13.09 4.43
CA GLN A 119 7.50 13.02 2.98
C GLN A 119 8.86 13.52 2.46
N HIS A 120 9.56 12.65 1.74
CA HIS A 120 10.79 13.00 1.04
C HIS A 120 10.42 13.67 -0.29
N ILE A 121 11.11 14.74 -0.65
CA ILE A 121 10.88 15.57 -1.82
C ILE A 121 12.23 15.82 -2.49
N SER A 122 12.33 15.53 -3.80
CA SER A 122 13.50 15.91 -4.60
C SER A 122 13.37 17.35 -5.13
N THR A 123 14.46 18.12 -5.14
CA THR A 123 14.48 19.46 -5.75
C THR A 123 14.34 19.43 -7.27
N GLU A 124 14.57 18.29 -7.91
CA GLU A 124 14.31 18.07 -9.34
C GLU A 124 12.81 18.29 -9.69
N LEU A 125 11.92 18.27 -8.70
CA LEU A 125 10.50 18.58 -8.87
C LEU A 125 10.22 20.01 -9.34
N GLU A 126 11.12 20.97 -9.12
CA GLU A 126 10.94 22.34 -9.64
C GLU A 126 10.88 22.38 -11.16
N ALA A 127 11.59 21.47 -11.83
CA ALA A 127 11.59 21.36 -13.29
C ALA A 127 10.42 20.53 -13.84
N CYS A 128 9.56 20.00 -12.97
CA CYS A 128 8.56 19.00 -13.34
C CYS A 128 7.14 19.56 -13.56
N PRO A 129 6.27 18.80 -14.26
CA PRO A 129 4.88 19.18 -14.49
C PRO A 129 4.07 19.34 -13.20
N HIS A 130 3.01 20.17 -13.24
CA HIS A 130 2.03 20.34 -12.15
C HIS A 130 1.45 19.02 -11.60
N GLU A 131 1.48 17.94 -12.37
CA GLU A 131 1.00 16.62 -11.97
C GLU A 131 1.80 16.01 -10.81
N LEU A 132 3.09 16.32 -10.66
CA LEU A 132 3.87 15.81 -9.53
C LEU A 132 3.52 16.50 -8.21
N TYR A 133 3.25 17.81 -8.23
CA TYR A 133 2.71 18.52 -7.06
C TYR A 133 1.33 17.97 -6.65
N TYR A 134 0.52 17.55 -7.62
CA TYR A 134 -0.76 16.90 -7.34
C TYR A 134 -0.59 15.57 -6.60
N ASP A 135 0.29 14.69 -7.08
CA ASP A 135 0.54 13.41 -6.42
C ASP A 135 1.22 13.56 -5.06
N LEU A 136 2.11 14.54 -4.91
CA LEU A 136 2.78 14.84 -3.65
C LEU A 136 1.78 15.34 -2.60
N ASN A 137 0.95 16.33 -2.94
CA ASN A 137 -0.09 16.82 -2.04
C ASN A 137 -1.09 15.73 -1.66
N LYS A 138 -1.45 14.83 -2.59
CA LYS A 138 -2.29 13.67 -2.27
C LYS A 138 -1.67 12.72 -1.26
N LYS A 139 -0.36 12.46 -1.35
CA LYS A 139 0.36 11.64 -0.37
C LYS A 139 0.36 12.30 1.01
N ILE A 140 0.66 13.60 1.06
CA ILE A 140 0.65 14.39 2.30
C ILE A 140 -0.74 14.36 2.94
N ASN A 141 -1.79 14.66 2.15
CA ASN A 141 -3.17 14.65 2.63
C ASN A 141 -3.53 13.32 3.30
N LEU A 142 -3.25 12.18 2.65
CA LEU A 142 -3.60 10.86 3.18
C LEU A 142 -2.82 10.48 4.43
N LYS A 143 -1.52 10.76 4.45
CA LYS A 143 -0.67 10.51 5.64
C LYS A 143 -1.14 11.31 6.85
N CYS A 144 -1.74 12.48 6.59
CA CYS A 144 -2.28 13.37 7.60
C CYS A 144 -3.78 13.13 7.89
N GLY A 145 -4.38 12.06 7.35
CA GLY A 145 -5.76 11.64 7.64
C GLY A 145 -6.84 12.26 6.76
N GLY A 146 -6.47 13.02 5.72
CA GLY A 146 -7.38 13.51 4.70
C GLY A 146 -7.84 12.42 3.72
N LYS A 147 -8.71 12.80 2.78
CA LYS A 147 -9.28 11.95 1.74
C LYS A 147 -9.27 12.65 0.40
N ASN A 148 -8.75 12.00 -0.63
CA ASN A 148 -8.56 12.62 -1.95
C ASN A 148 -9.68 12.30 -2.93
N ARG A 149 -10.34 11.14 -2.80
CA ARG A 149 -11.41 10.70 -3.71
C ARG A 149 -12.61 10.19 -2.95
N ASN A 150 -13.81 10.48 -3.46
CA ASN A 150 -15.03 9.92 -2.92
C ASN A 150 -15.26 8.55 -3.54
N ASN A 151 -15.14 7.52 -2.71
CA ASN A 151 -15.35 6.12 -3.06
C ASN A 151 -16.56 5.53 -2.30
N GLU A 152 -17.49 6.37 -1.83
CA GLU A 152 -18.70 5.93 -1.10
C GLU A 152 -19.57 4.97 -1.92
N HIS A 153 -19.58 5.13 -3.24
CA HIS A 153 -20.29 4.25 -4.17
C HIS A 153 -19.51 2.99 -4.57
N SER A 154 -18.57 2.55 -3.73
CA SER A 154 -17.80 1.33 -4.01
C SER A 154 -18.71 0.10 -4.12
N SER A 155 -18.42 -0.80 -5.06
CA SER A 155 -19.07 -2.10 -5.23
C SER A 155 -18.70 -3.10 -4.14
N ILE A 156 -17.71 -2.79 -3.28
CA ILE A 156 -17.39 -3.61 -2.12
C ILE A 156 -18.61 -3.58 -1.17
N PRO A 157 -19.18 -4.72 -0.75
CA PRO A 157 -20.25 -4.72 0.26
C PRO A 157 -19.74 -4.28 1.64
N ASN A 158 -20.61 -3.70 2.47
CA ASN A 158 -20.21 -3.21 3.80
C ASN A 158 -19.84 -4.34 4.77
N ASP A 159 -20.44 -5.52 4.57
CA ASP A 159 -20.23 -6.80 5.24
C ASP A 159 -19.03 -7.60 4.69
N THR A 160 -18.30 -7.06 3.70
CA THR A 160 -17.15 -7.74 3.12
C THR A 160 -15.83 -7.16 3.63
N LEU A 161 -14.99 -8.04 4.18
CA LEU A 161 -13.56 -7.78 4.41
C LEU A 161 -12.78 -8.23 3.17
N VAL A 162 -12.06 -7.30 2.58
CA VAL A 162 -11.01 -7.58 1.58
C VAL A 162 -9.67 -7.45 2.27
N VAL A 163 -8.84 -8.47 2.14
CA VAL A 163 -7.48 -8.49 2.66
C VAL A 163 -6.54 -9.07 1.63
N ALA A 164 -5.46 -8.36 1.33
CA ALA A 164 -4.39 -8.86 0.47
C ALA A 164 -3.14 -9.14 1.30
N PHE A 165 -2.49 -10.28 1.02
CA PHE A 165 -1.21 -10.67 1.59
C PHE A 165 -0.16 -10.90 0.50
N GLN A 166 1.03 -10.39 0.76
CA GLN A 166 2.24 -10.67 0.01
C GLN A 166 3.30 -11.20 0.98
N MET A 167 4.08 -12.18 0.52
CA MET A 167 5.25 -12.63 1.25
C MET A 167 6.45 -12.49 0.33
N VAL A 168 7.42 -11.69 0.74
CA VAL A 168 8.72 -11.63 0.09
C VAL A 168 9.59 -12.70 0.72
N VAL A 169 9.72 -13.83 0.01
CA VAL A 169 10.54 -14.95 0.45
C VAL A 169 12.01 -14.61 0.28
N THR A 170 12.80 -14.85 1.31
CA THR A 170 14.25 -14.69 1.21
C THR A 170 14.84 -15.75 0.26
N PRO A 171 15.71 -15.37 -0.69
CA PRO A 171 16.34 -16.34 -1.59
C PRO A 171 17.09 -17.39 -0.78
N LYS A 172 16.77 -18.68 -1.00
CA LYS A 172 17.60 -19.77 -0.46
C LYS A 172 18.98 -19.70 -1.15
N PRO A 173 20.10 -19.67 -0.42
CA PRO A 173 21.41 -19.76 -1.05
C PRO A 173 21.52 -21.04 -1.88
N ARG A 174 22.25 -20.97 -3.01
CA ARG A 174 22.42 -22.08 -3.99
C ARG A 174 22.99 -23.39 -3.41
N LYS A 175 23.38 -23.42 -2.12
CA LYS A 175 24.00 -24.55 -1.42
C LYS A 175 23.20 -25.09 -0.20
N GLY A 176 21.91 -24.76 -0.08
CA GLY A 176 21.05 -25.33 0.97
C GLY A 176 20.83 -24.43 2.18
N GLU A 177 19.69 -24.68 2.81
CA GLU A 177 19.02 -24.01 3.95
C GLU A 177 18.89 -22.48 3.90
N ALA A 178 17.70 -21.97 4.24
CA ALA A 178 17.48 -20.54 4.35
C ALA A 178 18.30 -20.00 5.53
N ASP A 179 18.94 -18.83 5.35
CA ASP A 179 19.65 -18.19 6.45
C ASP A 179 18.63 -17.77 7.53
N PRO A 180 18.67 -18.37 8.74
CA PRO A 180 17.73 -18.04 9.81
C PRO A 180 17.88 -16.59 10.29
N ALA A 181 18.96 -15.89 9.94
CA ALA A 181 19.15 -14.46 10.20
C ALA A 181 18.41 -13.54 9.23
N ILE A 182 17.78 -14.07 8.18
CA ILE A 182 17.04 -13.30 7.18
C ILE A 182 15.58 -13.78 7.16
N PRO A 183 14.63 -12.97 7.62
CA PRO A 183 13.23 -13.37 7.69
C PRO A 183 12.56 -13.28 6.33
N ASN A 184 11.42 -13.95 6.19
CA ASN A 184 10.42 -13.56 5.22
C ASN A 184 9.76 -12.26 5.68
N VAL A 185 9.48 -11.35 4.73
CA VAL A 185 8.66 -10.16 5.01
C VAL A 185 7.25 -10.44 4.53
N VAL A 186 6.31 -10.54 5.46
CA VAL A 186 4.89 -10.69 5.17
C VAL A 186 4.28 -9.29 5.23
N SER A 187 3.66 -8.83 4.16
CA SER A 187 2.97 -7.56 4.11
C SER A 187 1.52 -7.74 3.74
N PHE A 188 0.66 -6.89 4.27
CA PHE A 188 -0.77 -7.01 4.09
C PHE A 188 -1.47 -5.67 4.04
N ALA A 189 -2.61 -5.66 3.37
CA ALA A 189 -3.47 -4.49 3.23
C ALA A 189 -4.93 -4.93 3.34
N PHE A 190 -5.76 -4.15 4.02
CA PHE A 190 -7.15 -4.53 4.30
C PHE A 190 -8.06 -3.34 4.53
N ASN A 191 -9.36 -3.52 4.26
CA ASN A 191 -10.38 -2.48 4.45
C ASN A 191 -11.13 -2.67 5.78
N ALA A 192 -10.46 -2.44 6.92
CA ALA A 192 -11.13 -2.49 8.23
C ALA A 192 -11.63 -1.13 8.74
N LEU A 193 -11.40 -0.04 8.01
CA LEU A 193 -11.89 1.28 8.41
C LEU A 193 -13.40 1.41 8.16
N LYS A 194 -13.97 2.51 8.68
CA LYS A 194 -15.39 2.85 8.55
C LYS A 194 -15.84 2.93 7.09
N VAL A 195 -14.99 3.45 6.21
CA VAL A 195 -15.25 3.51 4.77
C VAL A 195 -14.73 2.24 4.12
N LYS A 196 -15.62 1.50 3.45
CA LYS A 196 -15.34 0.21 2.82
C LYS A 196 -14.28 0.18 1.72
N SER A 197 -13.99 1.32 1.10
CA SER A 197 -12.97 1.47 0.07
C SER A 197 -11.60 1.89 0.61
N ASP A 198 -11.51 2.14 1.91
CA ASP A 198 -10.32 2.71 2.53
C ASP A 198 -9.48 1.56 3.09
N PHE A 199 -8.27 1.43 2.54
CA PHE A 199 -7.32 0.37 2.88
C PHE A 199 -6.22 0.92 3.76
N VAL A 200 -5.94 0.21 4.85
CA VAL A 200 -4.74 0.36 5.68
C VAL A 200 -3.84 -0.84 5.45
N SER A 201 -2.56 -0.70 5.77
CA SER A 201 -1.56 -1.72 5.47
C SER A 201 -0.50 -1.80 6.55
N ASP A 202 0.14 -2.96 6.63
CA ASP A 202 1.29 -3.16 7.49
C ASP A 202 2.19 -4.31 6.99
N TYR A 203 3.24 -4.63 7.75
CA TYR A 203 4.09 -5.80 7.54
C TYR A 203 4.49 -6.47 8.86
N ALA A 204 4.94 -7.70 8.75
CA ALA A 204 5.51 -8.51 9.80
C ALA A 204 6.71 -9.31 9.27
N PHE A 205 7.52 -9.81 10.20
CA PHE A 205 8.67 -10.64 9.92
C PHE A 205 8.39 -12.05 10.39
N GLU A 206 8.67 -13.03 9.55
CA GLU A 206 8.53 -14.44 9.89
C GLU A 206 9.82 -15.18 9.59
N ALA A 207 10.08 -16.28 10.30
CA ALA A 207 11.22 -17.12 9.99
C ALA A 207 11.13 -17.64 8.54
N ALA A 208 12.25 -17.71 7.83
CA ALA A 208 12.31 -18.15 6.44
C ALA A 208 12.21 -19.67 6.26
N THR A 209 11.23 -20.29 6.94
CA THR A 209 11.09 -21.75 7.05
C THR A 209 10.01 -22.33 6.14
N SER A 210 9.10 -21.51 5.61
CA SER A 210 7.94 -21.97 4.84
C SER A 210 7.62 -21.10 3.63
N LEU A 211 6.93 -21.72 2.66
CA LEU A 211 6.28 -21.06 1.52
C LEU A 211 4.87 -20.55 1.86
N SER A 212 4.35 -20.88 3.06
CA SER A 212 3.12 -20.31 3.62
C SER A 212 3.39 -19.30 4.71
N ILE A 213 2.45 -18.37 4.88
CA ILE A 213 2.44 -17.41 6.00
C ILE A 213 2.09 -18.16 7.28
N GLN A 214 3.02 -18.20 8.23
CA GLN A 214 2.88 -18.98 9.45
C GLN A 214 1.88 -18.36 10.42
N ASN A 215 1.95 -17.06 10.64
CA ASN A 215 1.13 -16.37 11.64
C ASN A 215 -0.12 -15.73 11.05
N ILE A 216 -0.59 -16.22 9.89
CA ILE A 216 -1.75 -15.64 9.19
C ILE A 216 -2.99 -15.57 10.08
N GLY A 217 -3.18 -16.55 10.96
CA GLY A 217 -4.30 -16.55 11.89
C GLY A 217 -4.28 -15.38 12.89
N ASP A 218 -3.11 -14.99 13.37
CA ASP A 218 -2.97 -13.86 14.29
C ASP A 218 -3.22 -12.53 13.57
N TYR A 219 -2.71 -12.38 12.35
CA TYR A 219 -2.99 -11.20 11.52
C TYR A 219 -4.49 -11.08 11.23
N ILE A 220 -5.17 -12.17 10.89
CA ILE A 220 -6.62 -12.18 10.66
C ILE A 220 -7.38 -11.80 11.92
N LYS A 221 -7.02 -12.32 13.10
CA LYS A 221 -7.66 -11.92 14.37
C LYS A 221 -7.52 -10.42 14.64
N HIS A 222 -6.32 -9.86 14.42
CA HIS A 222 -6.09 -8.42 14.55
C HIS A 222 -6.99 -7.62 13.58
N ILE A 223 -7.01 -8.01 12.30
CA ILE A 223 -7.81 -7.37 11.26
C ILE A 223 -9.32 -7.43 11.58
N LEU A 224 -9.82 -8.59 12.04
CA LEU A 224 -11.21 -8.76 12.46
C LEU A 224 -11.54 -7.87 13.67
N GLY A 225 -10.60 -7.74 14.62
CA GLY A 225 -10.70 -6.81 15.75
C GLY A 225 -10.90 -5.36 15.29
N MET A 226 -10.05 -4.90 14.36
CA MET A 226 -10.15 -3.56 13.79
C MET A 226 -11.46 -3.37 13.00
N PHE A 227 -11.87 -4.35 12.21
CA PHE A 227 -13.11 -4.30 11.44
C PHE A 227 -14.33 -4.18 12.36
N LYS A 228 -14.42 -5.03 13.39
CA LYS A 228 -15.50 -5.01 14.38
C LYS A 228 -15.52 -3.71 15.17
N LYS A 229 -14.36 -3.19 15.57
CA LYS A 229 -14.23 -1.90 16.27
C LYS A 229 -14.80 -0.75 15.42
N ASN A 230 -14.46 -0.70 14.13
CA ASN A 230 -14.79 0.44 13.26
C ASN A 230 -16.16 0.35 12.59
N ARG A 231 -16.71 -0.87 12.42
CA ARG A 231 -18.02 -1.09 11.77
C ARG A 231 -19.10 -1.59 12.70
N GLY A 232 -18.76 -2.09 13.89
CA GLY A 232 -19.69 -2.59 14.90
C GLY A 232 -20.15 -4.04 14.70
N PHE A 233 -19.78 -4.69 13.60
CA PHE A 233 -20.14 -6.07 13.27
C PHE A 233 -18.95 -6.83 12.66
N LEU A 234 -19.02 -8.16 12.62
CA LEU A 234 -18.05 -9.02 11.92
C LEU A 234 -18.43 -9.16 10.44
N PRO A 235 -17.45 -9.26 9.52
CA PRO A 235 -17.75 -9.41 8.10
C PRO A 235 -18.46 -10.75 7.83
N GLU A 236 -19.47 -10.77 6.96
CA GLU A 236 -20.09 -12.02 6.51
C GLU A 236 -19.21 -12.74 5.47
N LYS A 237 -18.38 -11.97 4.76
CA LYS A 237 -17.54 -12.43 3.66
C LYS A 237 -16.10 -11.97 3.82
N ILE A 238 -15.16 -12.85 3.53
CA ILE A 238 -13.73 -12.53 3.42
C ILE A 238 -13.28 -12.80 1.99
N ILE A 239 -12.75 -11.78 1.32
CA ILE A 239 -12.02 -11.89 0.06
C ILE A 239 -10.53 -11.83 0.40
N PHE A 240 -9.89 -13.00 0.39
CA PHE A 240 -8.46 -13.17 0.66
C PHE A 240 -7.69 -13.18 -0.67
N ILE A 241 -6.86 -12.15 -0.87
CA ILE A 241 -6.04 -11.99 -2.06
C ILE A 241 -4.59 -12.35 -1.71
N ARG A 242 -4.08 -13.46 -2.25
CA ARG A 242 -2.65 -13.79 -2.16
C ARG A 242 -1.93 -13.25 -3.38
N SER A 243 -0.87 -12.46 -3.22
CA SER A 243 -0.11 -11.90 -4.35
C SER A 243 1.25 -12.56 -4.52
N HIS A 244 1.74 -12.56 -5.77
CA HIS A 244 3.07 -13.04 -6.19
C HIS A 244 3.32 -14.53 -6.02
N VAL A 245 2.27 -15.35 -6.06
CA VAL A 245 2.38 -16.81 -6.07
C VAL A 245 2.19 -17.31 -7.50
N ILE A 246 3.22 -17.91 -8.09
CA ILE A 246 3.20 -18.30 -9.51
C ILE A 246 3.07 -19.83 -9.65
N GLU A 247 3.74 -20.58 -8.77
CA GLU A 247 3.79 -22.04 -8.88
C GLU A 247 2.52 -22.69 -8.35
N SER A 248 2.00 -23.70 -9.06
CA SER A 248 0.78 -24.42 -8.66
C SER A 248 0.93 -25.11 -7.30
N LEU A 249 2.14 -25.54 -6.95
CA LEU A 249 2.44 -26.12 -5.63
C LEU A 249 2.24 -25.09 -4.51
N GLU A 250 2.73 -23.86 -4.69
CA GLU A 250 2.52 -22.79 -3.72
C GLU A 250 1.04 -22.42 -3.61
N GLN A 251 0.29 -22.45 -4.72
CA GLN A 251 -1.15 -22.25 -4.72
C GLN A 251 -1.89 -23.34 -3.92
N GLN A 252 -1.45 -24.60 -4.05
CA GLN A 252 -2.00 -25.70 -3.25
C GLN A 252 -1.66 -25.54 -1.76
N ILE A 253 -0.45 -25.10 -1.43
CA ILE A 253 -0.04 -24.81 -0.05
C ILE A 253 -0.95 -23.75 0.61
N ILE A 254 -1.41 -22.74 -0.14
CA ILE A 254 -2.38 -21.76 0.39
C ILE A 254 -3.67 -22.46 0.83
N LEU A 255 -4.22 -23.32 -0.03
CA LEU A 255 -5.45 -24.06 0.26
C LEU A 255 -5.29 -25.04 1.42
N ASP A 256 -4.15 -25.73 1.48
CA ASP A 256 -3.92 -26.78 2.48
C ASP A 256 -3.48 -26.23 3.84
N THR A 257 -2.93 -25.01 3.89
CA THR A 257 -2.32 -24.47 5.12
C THR A 257 -2.85 -23.10 5.53
N GLU A 258 -2.90 -22.12 4.63
CA GLU A 258 -3.31 -20.76 4.97
C GLU A 258 -4.84 -20.69 5.18
N VAL A 259 -5.63 -21.33 4.32
CA VAL A 259 -7.10 -21.33 4.42
C VAL A 259 -7.60 -21.95 5.73
N PRO A 260 -7.16 -23.16 6.15
CA PRO A 260 -7.54 -23.71 7.47
C PRO A 260 -7.16 -22.78 8.63
N ARG A 261 -5.98 -22.14 8.58
CA ARG A 261 -5.56 -21.20 9.64
C ARG A 261 -6.42 -19.94 9.68
N ILE A 262 -6.87 -19.43 8.53
CA ILE A 262 -7.84 -18.32 8.47
C ILE A 262 -9.17 -18.75 9.11
N ARG A 263 -9.64 -19.97 8.83
CA ARG A 263 -10.87 -20.53 9.41
C ARG A 263 -10.76 -20.66 10.93
N ASP A 264 -9.68 -21.27 11.39
CA ASP A 264 -9.40 -21.45 12.82
C ASP A 264 -9.34 -20.10 13.54
N ALA A 265 -8.69 -19.10 12.93
CA ALA A 265 -8.63 -17.76 13.46
C ALA A 265 -10.01 -17.10 13.59
N CYS A 266 -10.90 -17.30 12.61
CA CYS A 266 -12.29 -16.81 12.70
C CYS A 266 -13.02 -17.45 13.88
N GLN A 267 -12.93 -18.77 14.04
CA GLN A 267 -13.60 -19.49 15.13
C GLN A 267 -12.99 -19.16 16.50
N GLN A 268 -11.68 -18.95 16.59
CA GLN A 268 -11.01 -18.48 17.81
C GLN A 268 -11.41 -17.04 18.17
N PHE A 269 -11.63 -16.18 17.17
CA PHE A 269 -12.04 -14.79 17.40
C PHE A 269 -13.46 -14.70 17.96
N SER A 270 -14.37 -15.51 17.43
CA SER A 270 -15.73 -15.65 17.96
C SER A 270 -16.19 -17.09 17.73
N PRO A 271 -16.52 -17.85 18.79
CA PRO A 271 -17.14 -19.16 18.63
C PRO A 271 -18.35 -19.05 17.70
N GLU A 272 -18.54 -20.05 16.84
CA GLU A 272 -19.59 -20.12 15.81
C GLU A 272 -19.44 -19.17 14.60
N TYR A 273 -18.47 -18.25 14.60
CA TYR A 273 -18.24 -17.37 13.45
C TYR A 273 -17.58 -18.12 12.29
N SER A 274 -18.28 -18.18 11.15
CA SER A 274 -17.85 -18.87 9.93
C SER A 274 -18.21 -18.06 8.68
N PRO A 275 -17.37 -17.07 8.30
CA PRO A 275 -17.65 -16.23 7.14
C PRO A 275 -17.45 -17.00 5.84
N GLN A 276 -18.16 -16.62 4.78
CA GLN A 276 -17.88 -17.10 3.43
C GLN A 276 -16.48 -16.64 2.99
N LEU A 277 -15.71 -17.51 2.34
CA LEU A 277 -14.36 -17.19 1.88
C LEU A 277 -14.24 -17.27 0.36
N ALA A 278 -13.64 -16.24 -0.23
CA ALA A 278 -13.09 -16.28 -1.58
C ALA A 278 -11.58 -16.14 -1.50
N VAL A 279 -10.85 -17.05 -2.14
CA VAL A 279 -9.38 -17.04 -2.24
C VAL A 279 -8.99 -16.74 -3.67
N VAL A 280 -8.31 -15.62 -3.85
CA VAL A 280 -7.84 -15.14 -5.15
C VAL A 280 -6.33 -15.01 -5.11
N ASN A 281 -5.66 -15.71 -6.00
CA ASN A 281 -4.25 -15.51 -6.27
C ASN A 281 -4.06 -14.44 -7.37
N PHE A 282 -3.37 -13.36 -7.05
CA PHE A 282 -3.04 -12.29 -7.97
C PHE A 282 -1.62 -12.48 -8.51
N GLU A 283 -1.53 -12.91 -9.77
CA GLU A 283 -0.29 -13.17 -10.48
C GLU A 283 0.15 -11.93 -11.26
N THR A 284 1.32 -11.40 -10.91
CA THR A 284 1.95 -10.29 -11.65
C THR A 284 2.83 -10.82 -12.77
N ASN A 285 2.88 -10.12 -13.92
CA ASN A 285 3.79 -10.39 -15.04
C ASN A 285 3.54 -11.67 -15.83
N LYS A 286 2.33 -12.23 -15.82
CA LYS A 286 1.96 -13.31 -16.74
C LYS A 286 1.83 -12.74 -18.14
N LYS A 287 2.59 -13.29 -19.08
CA LYS A 287 2.50 -12.90 -20.49
C LYS A 287 1.35 -13.67 -21.13
N PHE A 288 0.32 -12.97 -21.59
CA PHE A 288 -0.70 -13.56 -22.47
C PHE A 288 -0.49 -13.08 -23.89
N ASN A 289 -0.55 -13.99 -24.87
CA ASN A 289 -0.66 -13.57 -26.26
C ASN A 289 -2.05 -13.00 -26.50
N MET A 290 -2.14 -11.95 -27.29
CA MET A 290 -3.42 -11.31 -27.62
C MET A 290 -4.34 -12.27 -28.39
N TYR A 291 -3.76 -13.21 -29.15
CA TYR A 291 -4.49 -14.27 -29.85
C TYR A 291 -5.24 -15.22 -28.92
N ASP A 292 -4.73 -15.46 -27.71
CA ASP A 292 -5.39 -16.30 -26.70
C ASP A 292 -6.65 -15.63 -26.10
N LEU A 293 -6.83 -14.32 -26.35
CA LEU A 293 -7.90 -13.49 -25.80
C LEU A 293 -8.96 -13.08 -26.85
N LEU A 294 -8.90 -13.64 -28.07
CA LEU A 294 -9.75 -13.24 -29.21
C LEU A 294 -11.15 -13.91 -29.25
N GLN A 295 -11.58 -14.59 -28.19
CA GLN A 295 -13.00 -14.95 -28.02
C GLN A 295 -13.74 -13.73 -27.45
N PRO A 296 -14.97 -13.41 -27.91
CA PRO A 296 -15.52 -12.06 -27.83
C PRO A 296 -15.50 -11.48 -26.41
N PRO A 297 -15.10 -10.20 -26.26
CA PRO A 297 -14.88 -9.62 -24.94
C PRO A 297 -16.19 -9.20 -24.28
N TRP A 298 -16.37 -9.57 -23.02
CA TRP A 298 -17.31 -8.90 -22.12
C TRP A 298 -16.68 -7.57 -21.69
N LYS A 299 -17.25 -6.47 -22.19
CA LYS A 299 -16.77 -5.11 -21.91
C LYS A 299 -17.33 -4.65 -20.56
N TYR A 300 -16.47 -4.53 -19.56
CA TYR A 300 -16.72 -3.53 -18.52
C TYR A 300 -16.15 -2.19 -18.99
N ASP A 301 -16.73 -1.08 -18.55
CA ASP A 301 -16.43 0.25 -19.10
C ASP A 301 -14.95 0.66 -18.98
N LYS A 302 -14.18 0.06 -18.06
CA LYS A 302 -12.74 0.36 -17.85
C LYS A 302 -11.80 -0.85 -17.95
N PHE A 303 -12.33 -2.07 -17.84
CA PHE A 303 -11.53 -3.29 -17.84
C PHE A 303 -12.16 -4.41 -18.68
N MET A 304 -11.31 -5.30 -19.19
CA MET A 304 -11.74 -6.54 -19.85
C MET A 304 -11.37 -7.72 -18.96
N VAL A 305 -12.36 -8.60 -18.72
CA VAL A 305 -12.23 -9.85 -17.97
C VAL A 305 -12.31 -11.00 -18.96
N VAL A 306 -11.25 -11.80 -19.05
CA VAL A 306 -11.18 -12.95 -19.97
C VAL A 306 -10.97 -14.22 -19.16
N GLY A 307 -11.92 -15.16 -19.24
CA GLY A 307 -11.79 -16.49 -18.64
C GLY A 307 -10.71 -17.32 -19.32
N LEU A 308 -9.94 -18.10 -18.56
CA LEU A 308 -8.88 -18.96 -19.09
C LEU A 308 -9.14 -20.44 -18.80
N PRO A 309 -8.56 -21.37 -19.58
CA PRO A 309 -8.64 -22.80 -19.31
C PRO A 309 -8.15 -23.14 -17.90
N MET A 310 -8.90 -23.96 -17.17
CA MET A 310 -8.61 -24.28 -15.76
C MET A 310 -7.47 -25.30 -15.65
N THR A 311 -6.51 -25.03 -14.76
CA THR A 311 -5.54 -26.04 -14.29
C THR A 311 -5.62 -26.14 -12.77
N PRO A 312 -5.76 -27.35 -12.19
CA PRO A 312 -5.73 -27.52 -10.74
C PRO A 312 -4.49 -26.83 -10.11
N PRO A 313 -4.63 -26.16 -8.95
CA PRO A 313 -5.80 -26.12 -8.07
C PRO A 313 -6.83 -25.02 -8.39
N ARG A 314 -6.72 -24.36 -9.55
CA ARG A 314 -7.56 -23.22 -9.92
C ARG A 314 -8.96 -23.70 -10.29
N ILE A 315 -9.97 -23.11 -9.66
CA ILE A 315 -11.40 -23.33 -10.00
C ILE A 315 -11.94 -22.27 -10.97
N GLY A 316 -11.14 -21.23 -11.25
CA GLY A 316 -11.40 -20.22 -12.25
C GLY A 316 -10.17 -19.32 -12.43
N GLU A 317 -10.05 -18.66 -13.57
CA GLU A 317 -8.99 -17.67 -13.77
C GLU A 317 -9.51 -16.58 -14.70
N PHE A 318 -9.19 -15.32 -14.37
CA PHE A 318 -9.50 -14.18 -15.23
C PHE A 318 -8.36 -13.17 -15.29
N VAL A 319 -8.29 -12.40 -16.38
CA VAL A 319 -7.30 -11.33 -16.56
C VAL A 319 -7.97 -9.97 -16.38
N ILE A 320 -7.31 -9.01 -15.73
CA ILE A 320 -7.77 -7.62 -15.68
C ILE A 320 -6.93 -6.79 -16.64
N LEU A 321 -7.56 -6.25 -17.68
CA LEU A 321 -6.89 -5.45 -18.71
C LEU A 321 -7.42 -4.03 -18.71
N ARG A 322 -6.54 -3.04 -18.52
CA ARG A 322 -6.89 -1.63 -18.63
C ARG A 322 -6.93 -1.20 -20.10
N LYS A 323 -7.98 -0.49 -20.52
CA LYS A 323 -8.19 -0.06 -21.91
C LYS A 323 -7.08 0.86 -22.47
N ASP A 324 -6.36 1.57 -21.59
CA ASP A 324 -5.43 2.64 -21.98
C ASP A 324 -3.96 2.17 -22.12
N PHE A 325 -3.64 0.93 -21.76
CA PHE A 325 -2.25 0.44 -21.70
C PHE A 325 -1.87 -0.33 -22.96
N ASN A 326 -1.06 0.30 -23.83
CA ASN A 326 -0.39 -0.38 -24.94
C ASN A 326 0.78 -1.24 -24.41
N GLN A 327 0.60 -2.57 -24.48
CA GLN A 327 1.60 -3.64 -24.54
C GLN A 327 2.24 -4.20 -23.24
N SER A 328 2.22 -5.55 -23.20
CA SER A 328 3.18 -6.52 -22.62
C SER A 328 3.12 -6.96 -21.15
N SER A 329 2.63 -6.17 -20.19
CA SER A 329 2.45 -6.64 -18.81
C SER A 329 0.97 -6.80 -18.48
N LYS A 330 0.56 -8.05 -18.20
CA LYS A 330 -0.81 -8.41 -17.88
C LYS A 330 -0.81 -9.08 -16.50
N ASN A 331 -1.82 -8.77 -15.72
CA ASN A 331 -2.00 -9.36 -14.40
C ASN A 331 -3.21 -10.31 -14.45
N SER A 332 -3.03 -11.51 -13.91
CA SER A 332 -4.07 -12.52 -13.82
C SER A 332 -4.52 -12.72 -12.39
N CYS A 333 -5.80 -13.03 -12.24
CA CYS A 333 -6.44 -13.40 -11.00
C CYS A 333 -6.88 -14.86 -11.14
N ALA A 334 -6.19 -15.77 -10.45
CA ALA A 334 -6.61 -17.16 -10.33
C ALA A 334 -7.48 -17.32 -9.08
N ILE A 335 -8.68 -17.89 -9.24
CA ILE A 335 -9.60 -18.19 -8.15
C ILE A 335 -9.27 -19.60 -7.66
N LEU A 336 -8.91 -19.73 -6.39
CA LEU A 336 -8.55 -21.00 -5.76
C LEU A 336 -9.73 -21.56 -4.93
N LEU A 337 -10.54 -20.67 -4.36
CA LEU A 337 -11.75 -21.00 -3.59
C LEU A 337 -12.77 -19.88 -3.78
N ASN A 338 -14.06 -20.21 -3.90
CA ASN A 338 -15.13 -19.22 -3.91
C ASN A 338 -16.39 -19.77 -3.26
N GLU A 339 -16.68 -19.30 -2.05
CA GLU A 339 -17.92 -19.56 -1.32
C GLU A 339 -18.83 -18.33 -1.28
N VAL A 340 -18.35 -17.19 -1.77
CA VAL A 340 -19.03 -15.89 -1.68
C VAL A 340 -20.11 -15.74 -2.75
N ASP A 341 -19.88 -16.33 -3.93
CA ASP A 341 -20.82 -16.31 -5.05
C ASP A 341 -21.25 -17.73 -5.45
N ASN A 342 -22.55 -17.94 -5.65
CA ASN A 342 -23.12 -19.22 -6.13
C ASN A 342 -23.12 -19.37 -7.66
N PHE A 343 -22.55 -18.42 -8.41
CA PHE A 343 -22.70 -18.36 -9.86
C PHE A 343 -21.35 -18.42 -10.58
N PHE A 344 -21.05 -19.58 -11.15
CA PHE A 344 -20.29 -19.72 -12.38
C PHE A 344 -21.28 -19.92 -13.55
N ASP A 345 -22.29 -19.07 -13.69
CA ASP A 345 -23.01 -19.06 -14.96
C ASP A 345 -22.05 -18.53 -16.03
N ASP A 346 -21.81 -19.34 -17.05
CA ASP A 346 -20.96 -19.07 -18.21
C ASP A 346 -19.44 -18.92 -17.95
N GLY A 347 -18.93 -19.42 -16.80
CA GLY A 347 -17.49 -19.53 -16.55
C GLY A 347 -16.79 -18.25 -16.07
N LEU A 348 -17.54 -17.22 -15.65
CA LEU A 348 -17.02 -15.97 -15.10
C LEU A 348 -17.62 -15.67 -13.72
N CYS A 349 -16.77 -15.59 -12.69
CA CYS A 349 -17.14 -15.06 -11.37
C CYS A 349 -17.39 -13.54 -11.46
N THR A 350 -18.55 -13.17 -11.96
CA THR A 350 -18.91 -11.79 -12.34
C THR A 350 -18.84 -10.80 -11.16
N PRO A 351 -19.42 -11.09 -9.97
CA PRO A 351 -19.37 -10.14 -8.86
C PRO A 351 -17.97 -9.98 -8.27
N LEU A 352 -17.26 -11.09 -7.99
CA LEU A 352 -15.88 -11.07 -7.50
C LEU A 352 -14.93 -10.35 -8.47
N ALA A 353 -15.03 -10.62 -9.78
CA ALA A 353 -14.23 -9.94 -10.80
C ALA A 353 -14.53 -8.44 -10.86
N GLN A 354 -15.79 -8.03 -10.70
CA GLN A 354 -16.18 -6.62 -10.63
C GLN A 354 -15.57 -5.93 -9.41
N ILE A 355 -15.65 -6.54 -8.23
CA ILE A 355 -15.03 -6.01 -7.00
C ILE A 355 -13.53 -5.82 -7.19
N ILE A 356 -12.83 -6.83 -7.73
CA ILE A 356 -11.37 -6.76 -7.95
C ILE A 356 -11.02 -5.71 -9.01
N SER A 357 -11.81 -5.62 -10.08
CA SER A 357 -11.64 -4.61 -11.11
C SER A 357 -11.85 -3.19 -10.56
N GLU A 358 -12.82 -2.97 -9.69
CA GLU A 358 -13.05 -1.67 -9.07
C GLU A 358 -11.87 -1.26 -8.19
N MET A 359 -11.29 -2.21 -7.44
CA MET A 359 -10.13 -1.96 -6.60
C MET A 359 -8.91 -1.42 -7.35
N CYS A 360 -8.82 -1.62 -8.67
CA CYS A 360 -7.79 -1.01 -9.52
C CYS A 360 -7.99 0.51 -9.75
N THR A 361 -9.12 1.07 -9.32
CA THR A 361 -9.53 2.46 -9.57
C THR A 361 -9.71 3.31 -8.31
N ILE A 362 -9.88 2.68 -7.15
CA ILE A 362 -10.16 3.36 -5.87
C ILE A 362 -8.93 3.99 -5.20
N ALA A 363 -7.74 3.84 -5.80
CA ALA A 363 -6.49 4.38 -5.27
C ALA A 363 -6.64 5.86 -4.88
N GLN A 364 -6.23 6.21 -3.66
CA GLN A 364 -6.34 7.59 -3.17
C GLN A 364 -5.20 8.49 -3.69
N THR A 365 -4.14 7.91 -4.25
CA THR A 365 -3.01 8.60 -4.91
C THR A 365 -2.92 8.23 -6.39
N GLY A 366 -2.37 9.13 -7.21
CA GLY A 366 -2.07 8.84 -8.62
C GLY A 366 -3.28 8.49 -9.50
N CYS A 367 -2.98 7.99 -10.69
CA CYS A 367 -3.95 7.41 -11.62
C CYS A 367 -4.27 5.95 -11.27
N SER A 368 -5.33 5.40 -11.91
CA SER A 368 -5.69 3.97 -11.80
C SER A 368 -4.45 3.07 -11.96
N LYS A 369 -4.36 2.02 -11.15
CA LYS A 369 -3.24 1.09 -11.13
C LYS A 369 -3.63 -0.17 -11.91
N ASN A 370 -2.64 -0.88 -12.44
CA ASN A 370 -2.88 -2.21 -13.04
C ASN A 370 -3.08 -3.31 -11.97
N PHE A 371 -3.03 -2.94 -10.68
CA PHE A 371 -3.12 -3.81 -9.52
C PHE A 371 -4.27 -3.31 -8.64
N PRO A 372 -5.03 -4.21 -8.00
CA PRO A 372 -5.95 -3.85 -6.94
C PRO A 372 -5.22 -3.04 -5.86
N GLU A 373 -5.85 -1.98 -5.35
CA GLU A 373 -5.27 -1.12 -4.32
C GLU A 373 -4.66 -1.89 -3.12
N PRO A 374 -5.32 -2.90 -2.50
CA PRO A 374 -4.70 -3.64 -1.41
C PRO A 374 -3.43 -4.40 -1.82
N VAL A 375 -3.39 -4.97 -3.03
CA VAL A 375 -2.18 -5.64 -3.54
C VAL A 375 -1.03 -4.63 -3.68
N HIS A 376 -1.33 -3.44 -4.21
CA HIS A 376 -0.34 -2.40 -4.37
C HIS A 376 0.19 -1.87 -3.03
N GLN A 377 -0.70 -1.63 -2.06
CA GLN A 377 -0.27 -1.14 -0.75
C GLN A 377 0.55 -2.19 0.00
N ALA A 378 0.13 -3.47 -0.01
CA ALA A 378 0.90 -4.57 0.57
C ALA A 378 2.30 -4.65 -0.04
N ALA A 379 2.44 -4.49 -1.37
CA ALA A 379 3.75 -4.46 -2.03
C ALA A 379 4.63 -3.28 -1.57
N GLY A 380 4.03 -2.10 -1.39
CA GLY A 380 4.70 -0.92 -0.83
C GLY A 380 5.24 -1.17 0.58
N TYR A 381 4.39 -1.73 1.45
CA TYR A 381 4.74 -2.06 2.83
C TYR A 381 5.77 -3.18 2.94
N GLY A 382 5.74 -4.18 2.06
CA GLY A 382 6.78 -5.21 2.01
C GLY A 382 8.16 -4.63 1.70
N ARG A 383 8.25 -3.68 0.76
CA ARG A 383 9.50 -2.95 0.48
C ARG A 383 9.93 -2.09 1.66
N ARG A 384 8.99 -1.41 2.31
CA ARG A 384 9.27 -0.59 3.50
C ARG A 384 9.81 -1.44 4.65
N GLY A 385 9.12 -2.53 5.00
CA GLY A 385 9.53 -3.43 6.07
C GLY A 385 10.91 -4.03 5.84
N LYS A 386 11.22 -4.42 4.59
CA LYS A 386 12.57 -4.86 4.22
C LYS A 386 13.64 -3.79 4.48
N ARG A 387 13.42 -2.56 4.02
CA ARG A 387 14.37 -1.43 4.20
C ARG A 387 14.56 -1.09 5.68
N LEU A 388 13.48 -1.03 6.44
CA LEU A 388 13.54 -0.74 7.89
C LEU A 388 14.24 -1.85 8.67
N LEU A 389 14.06 -3.11 8.28
CA LEU A 389 14.82 -4.20 8.88
C LEU A 389 16.33 -4.10 8.57
N GLU A 390 16.70 -3.76 7.33
CA GLU A 390 18.10 -3.56 6.94
C GLU A 390 18.75 -2.44 7.76
N MET A 391 18.04 -1.35 8.03
CA MET A 391 18.50 -0.28 8.91
C MET A 391 18.60 -0.73 10.37
N PHE A 392 17.54 -1.35 10.88
CA PHE A 392 17.48 -1.84 12.25
C PHE A 392 18.67 -2.77 12.59
N LYS A 393 19.05 -3.65 11.64
CA LYS A 393 20.21 -4.54 11.76
C LYS A 393 21.56 -3.82 11.85
N LYS A 394 21.68 -2.60 11.30
CA LYS A 394 22.90 -1.79 11.42
C LYS A 394 23.01 -1.15 12.80
N ASP A 395 21.89 -0.71 13.35
CA ASP A 395 21.86 0.07 14.59
C ASP A 395 21.72 -0.81 15.85
N ASN A 396 21.32 -2.08 15.68
CA ASN A 396 21.01 -2.97 16.79
C ASN A 396 21.80 -4.28 16.71
N LYS A 397 22.16 -4.81 17.89
CA LYS A 397 22.68 -6.17 18.01
C LYS A 397 21.54 -7.18 17.95
N MET A 398 21.50 -7.98 16.89
CA MET A 398 20.45 -9.00 16.70
C MET A 398 20.39 -10.03 17.84
N SER A 399 21.48 -10.23 18.59
CA SER A 399 21.54 -11.07 19.79
C SER A 399 20.50 -10.69 20.86
N ASP A 400 20.14 -9.41 20.95
CA ASP A 400 19.22 -8.88 21.97
C ASP A 400 17.75 -9.24 21.68
N TYR A 401 17.52 -9.81 20.49
CA TYR A 401 16.24 -10.26 19.99
C TYR A 401 16.20 -11.78 19.84
N MET A 402 17.11 -12.51 20.46
CA MET A 402 17.07 -13.97 20.48
C MET A 402 16.06 -14.45 21.52
N SER A 403 15.19 -15.39 21.12
CA SER A 403 14.31 -16.12 22.02
C SER A 403 15.14 -16.94 23.01
N LYS A 404 14.82 -16.78 24.31
CA LYS A 404 15.47 -17.54 25.39
C LYS A 404 15.23 -19.04 25.27
N THR A 405 14.12 -19.44 24.66
CA THR A 405 13.70 -20.84 24.56
C THR A 405 14.26 -21.53 23.33
N THR A 406 14.12 -20.91 22.15
CA THR A 406 14.50 -21.54 20.89
C THR A 406 15.92 -21.23 20.44
N GLN A 407 16.58 -20.24 21.08
CA GLN A 407 17.84 -19.67 20.61
C GLN A 407 17.78 -19.25 19.13
N GLN A 408 16.61 -18.82 18.66
CA GLN A 408 16.38 -18.24 17.35
C GLN A 408 15.93 -16.79 17.50
N ILE A 409 16.08 -15.99 16.44
CA ILE A 409 15.61 -14.60 16.44
C ILE A 409 14.08 -14.59 16.63
N ASP A 410 13.64 -13.80 17.60
CA ASP A 410 12.25 -13.48 17.86
C ASP A 410 11.79 -12.39 16.88
N TRP A 411 11.30 -12.85 15.73
CA TRP A 411 10.83 -11.97 14.67
C TRP A 411 9.58 -11.17 15.07
N GLN A 412 8.76 -11.72 15.97
CA GLN A 412 7.58 -11.01 16.49
C GLN A 412 8.00 -9.77 17.29
N LYS A 413 8.99 -9.91 18.19
CA LYS A 413 9.54 -8.77 18.94
C LYS A 413 10.11 -7.68 18.02
N ILE A 414 10.67 -8.05 16.87
CA ILE A 414 11.16 -7.09 15.87
C ILE A 414 9.98 -6.46 15.11
N THR A 415 8.95 -7.24 14.78
CA THR A 415 7.71 -6.73 14.18
C THR A 415 7.07 -5.68 15.08
N GLU A 416 6.86 -5.94 16.36
CA GLU A 416 6.28 -4.98 17.32
C GLU A 416 7.05 -3.65 17.37
N LYS A 417 8.38 -3.69 17.17
CA LYS A 417 9.21 -2.48 17.12
C LYS A 417 9.14 -1.71 15.81
N LEU A 418 8.90 -2.38 14.68
CA LEU A 418 9.05 -1.77 13.34
C LEU A 418 7.73 -1.61 12.59
N ALA A 419 6.75 -2.48 12.80
CA ALA A 419 5.43 -2.42 12.16
C ALA A 419 4.55 -1.31 12.75
N LEU A 420 3.46 -0.94 12.08
CA LEU A 420 2.59 0.19 12.46
C LEU A 420 1.33 -0.22 13.24
N ALA A 421 0.99 -1.51 13.28
CA ALA A 421 -0.29 -2.04 13.76
C ALA A 421 -0.65 -1.65 15.20
N ASP A 422 0.36 -1.45 16.06
CA ASP A 422 0.16 -1.11 17.47
C ASP A 422 0.45 0.37 17.78
N THR A 423 0.47 1.22 16.75
CA THR A 423 0.82 2.65 16.86
C THR A 423 -0.36 3.54 16.51
N ILE A 424 -0.22 4.85 16.73
CA ILE A 424 -1.20 5.86 16.28
C ILE A 424 -1.36 5.90 14.73
N PHE A 425 -0.47 5.26 13.98
CA PHE A 425 -0.58 5.10 12.53
C PHE A 425 -1.38 3.87 12.09
N ALA A 426 -1.77 2.97 12.99
CA ALA A 426 -2.43 1.71 12.63
C ALA A 426 -3.71 1.89 11.79
N GLU A 427 -4.44 2.97 12.04
CA GLU A 427 -5.68 3.31 11.32
C GLU A 427 -5.46 4.38 10.24
N ARG A 428 -4.21 4.76 9.96
CA ARG A 428 -3.86 5.76 8.93
C ARG A 428 -3.44 5.12 7.63
N GLN A 429 -3.81 5.76 6.52
CA GLN A 429 -3.32 5.42 5.19
C GLN A 429 -1.91 5.99 4.98
N ILE A 430 -0.92 5.46 5.72
CA ILE A 430 0.48 5.83 5.51
C ILE A 430 0.95 5.18 4.21
N ILE A 431 1.06 5.95 3.14
CA ILE A 431 1.48 5.43 1.84
C ILE A 431 3.00 5.46 1.73
N CYS A 432 3.57 4.35 1.26
CA CYS A 432 5.00 4.17 1.01
C CYS A 432 5.47 4.87 -0.27
#